data_AF-A0A3D3SEI1-F1
#
_entry.id   AF-A0A3D3SEI1-F1
#
_cell.length_a   1.000
_cell.length_b   1.000
_cell.length_c   1.000
_cell.angle_alpha   90.00
_cell.angle_beta   90.00
_cell.angle_gamma   90.00
#
_symmetry.space_group_name_H-M   'P 1'
#
loop_
_entity.id
_entity.type
_entity.pdbx_description
1 polymer ?
#
loop_
_entity_poly.entity_id
_entity_poly.type
_entity_poly.pdbx_seq_one_letter_code
_entity_poly.pdbx_strand_id
1 'polypeptide(L)'
;MIDPNMLPDWVSPPGDTILDALEEKGWTQAELAERTGYTRKHINQLTQGKAPINEETALKLERVLGSSAGFWLNREAQYRELLARRSELEDLKSSVPWLSELPLADMVRFGWIQKHGNRALQVAECLRYFGVANVKAWREKYQALVLAYRASEKVVKEHGAVVAWLRWGERQSETLVCQP
;
A
#
# COMPACT_ATOMS: atom_id res chain seq x y z
N MET A 1 9.91 8.03 -7.86
CA MET A 1 9.02 6.86 -7.65
C MET A 1 9.80 5.91 -6.75
N ILE A 2 9.29 5.61 -5.55
CA ILE A 2 9.98 4.68 -4.63
C ILE A 2 9.81 3.27 -5.22
N ASP A 3 10.92 2.57 -5.45
CA ASP A 3 10.89 1.19 -5.92
C ASP A 3 10.11 0.32 -4.93
N PRO A 4 9.07 -0.42 -5.36
CA PRO A 4 8.30 -1.31 -4.49
C PRO A 4 9.15 -2.47 -3.92
N ASN A 5 10.38 -2.65 -4.41
CA ASN A 5 11.37 -3.61 -3.92
C ASN A 5 12.24 -3.08 -2.76
N MET A 6 11.96 -1.86 -2.25
CA MET A 6 12.69 -1.19 -1.17
C MET A 6 11.84 -1.06 0.11
N LEU A 7 11.04 -2.08 0.44
CA LEU A 7 10.48 -2.16 1.79
C LEU A 7 11.56 -2.81 2.67
N PRO A 8 12.18 -2.10 3.62
CA PRO A 8 13.13 -2.74 4.52
C PRO A 8 12.43 -3.87 5.27
N ASP A 9 13.03 -5.07 5.26
CA ASP A 9 12.50 -6.24 5.98
C ASP A 9 12.40 -5.99 7.50
N TRP A 10 13.19 -5.03 8.00
CA TRP A 10 13.12 -4.50 9.35
C TRP A 10 11.98 -3.45 9.42
N VAL A 11 10.85 -3.86 9.99
CA VAL A 11 9.78 -2.93 10.38
C VAL A 11 9.97 -2.62 11.85
N SER A 12 10.63 -1.51 12.15
CA SER A 12 10.75 -1.00 13.51
C SER A 12 9.45 -0.31 13.92
N PRO A 13 8.74 -0.79 14.94
CA PRO A 13 7.63 -0.05 15.51
C PRO A 13 8.13 1.31 16.03
N PRO A 14 7.28 2.35 16.03
CA PRO A 14 7.63 3.63 16.65
C PRO A 14 7.94 3.49 18.14
N GLY A 15 7.50 2.39 18.74
CA GLY A 15 7.84 1.96 20.08
C GLY A 15 9.34 1.76 20.33
N ASP A 16 10.13 1.34 19.33
CA ASP A 16 11.59 1.24 19.47
C ASP A 16 12.19 2.64 19.70
N THR A 17 11.72 3.64 18.96
CA THR A 17 12.14 5.04 19.15
C THR A 17 11.76 5.58 20.54
N ILE A 18 10.66 5.09 21.13
CA ILE A 18 10.32 5.41 22.53
C ILE A 18 11.31 4.75 23.48
N LEU A 19 11.68 3.49 23.25
CA LEU A 19 12.63 2.75 24.10
C LEU A 19 14.03 3.38 24.05
N ASP A 20 14.51 3.77 22.87
CA ASP A 20 15.79 4.46 22.70
C ASP A 20 15.81 5.78 23.49
N ALA A 21 14.74 6.58 23.38
CA ALA A 21 14.60 7.84 24.12
C ALA A 21 14.51 7.64 25.65
N LEU A 22 14.00 6.50 26.11
CA LEU A 22 13.99 6.14 27.53
C LEU A 22 15.38 5.73 28.00
N GLU A 23 16.11 4.95 27.21
CA GLU A 23 17.49 4.54 27.53
C GLU A 23 18.41 5.76 27.65
N GLU A 24 18.34 6.70 26.71
CA GLU A 24 19.11 7.96 26.75
C GLU A 24 18.87 8.78 28.02
N LYS A 25 17.65 8.72 28.57
CA LYS A 25 17.26 9.42 29.80
C LYS A 25 17.46 8.60 31.07
N GLY A 26 17.83 7.32 30.94
CA GLY A 26 17.90 6.38 32.06
C GLY A 26 16.54 6.11 32.71
N TRP A 27 15.45 6.19 31.95
CA TRP A 27 14.08 6.00 32.45
C TRP A 27 13.54 4.62 32.13
N THR A 28 12.70 4.12 33.01
CA THR A 28 11.90 2.91 32.80
C THR A 28 10.57 3.23 32.11
N GLN A 29 9.92 2.23 31.51
CA GLN A 29 8.55 2.38 31.01
C GLN A 29 7.54 2.74 32.13
N ALA A 30 7.83 2.36 33.37
CA ALA A 30 7.04 2.74 34.53
C ALA A 30 7.08 4.25 34.79
N GLU A 31 8.27 4.83 34.69
CA GLU A 31 8.50 6.27 34.81
C GLU A 31 7.87 7.08 33.68
N LEU A 32 7.87 6.52 32.46
CA LEU A 32 7.15 7.13 31.34
C LEU A 32 5.63 7.11 31.57
N ALA A 33 5.10 6.01 32.09
CA ALA A 33 3.67 5.88 32.40
C ALA A 33 3.23 6.95 33.41
N GLU A 34 4.00 7.14 34.48
CA GLU A 34 3.75 8.18 35.49
C GLU A 34 3.79 9.59 34.87
N ARG A 35 4.81 9.91 34.07
CA ARG A 35 4.97 11.25 33.45
C ARG A 35 3.91 11.57 32.40
N THR A 36 3.43 10.57 31.66
CA THR A 36 2.41 10.74 30.61
C THR A 36 0.98 10.64 31.13
N GLY A 37 0.79 10.17 32.37
CA GLY A 37 -0.52 9.86 32.94
C GLY A 37 -1.17 8.62 32.32
N TYR A 38 -0.41 7.79 31.61
CA TYR A 38 -0.89 6.52 31.06
C TYR A 38 -0.62 5.35 32.01
N THR A 39 -1.30 4.23 31.79
CA THR A 39 -0.99 3.01 32.53
C THR A 39 0.29 2.36 31.99
N ARG A 40 1.02 1.62 32.85
CA ARG A 40 2.18 0.81 32.39
C ARG A 40 1.81 -0.15 31.26
N LYS A 41 0.59 -0.70 31.30
CA LYS A 41 0.04 -1.56 30.25
C LYS A 41 -0.05 -0.81 28.91
N HIS A 42 -0.54 0.43 28.92
CA HIS A 42 -0.65 1.25 27.72
C HIS A 42 0.73 1.60 27.14
N ILE A 43 1.68 2.01 27.99
CA ILE A 43 3.07 2.26 27.54
C ILE A 43 3.69 0.99 26.92
N ASN A 44 3.51 -0.17 27.54
CA ASN A 44 3.99 -1.44 26.97
C ASN A 44 3.30 -1.77 25.63
N GLN A 45 2.04 -1.41 25.43
CA GLN A 45 1.38 -1.58 24.14
C GLN A 45 1.90 -0.60 23.08
N LEU A 46 2.24 0.63 23.45
CA LEU A 46 2.87 1.61 22.57
C LEU A 46 4.26 1.14 22.13
N THR A 47 5.10 0.68 23.07
CA THR A 47 6.45 0.18 22.77
C THR A 47 6.42 -1.08 21.90
N GLN A 48 5.38 -1.92 22.03
CA GLN A 48 5.17 -3.09 21.17
C GLN A 48 4.50 -2.76 19.81
N GLY A 49 4.19 -1.49 19.51
CA GLY A 49 3.47 -1.08 18.28
C GLY A 49 2.00 -1.54 18.20
N LYS A 50 1.46 -2.08 19.30
CA LYS A 50 0.07 -2.58 19.39
C LYS A 50 -0.93 -1.45 19.61
N ALA A 51 -0.58 -0.49 20.47
CA ALA A 51 -1.35 0.75 20.61
C ALA A 51 -0.82 1.78 19.60
N PRO A 52 -1.69 2.54 18.92
CA PRO A 52 -1.26 3.59 18.02
C PRO A 52 -0.83 4.84 18.79
N ILE A 53 0.14 5.57 18.22
CA ILE A 53 0.44 6.93 18.66
C ILE A 53 -0.54 7.87 17.93
N ASN A 54 -1.60 8.29 18.63
CA ASN A 54 -2.51 9.32 18.14
C ASN A 54 -2.02 10.73 18.52
N GLU A 55 -2.78 11.76 18.17
CA GLU A 55 -2.43 13.16 18.40
C GLU A 55 -2.23 13.48 19.89
N GLU A 56 -3.07 12.92 20.76
CA GLU A 56 -2.95 13.09 22.22
C GLU A 56 -1.67 12.44 22.75
N THR A 57 -1.40 11.21 22.33
CA THR A 57 -0.18 10.48 22.70
C THR A 57 1.06 11.21 22.18
N ALA A 58 1.04 11.70 20.94
CA ALA A 58 2.13 12.45 20.35
C ALA A 58 2.45 13.74 21.12
N LEU A 59 1.43 14.51 21.52
CA LEU A 59 1.61 15.71 22.35
C LEU A 59 2.16 15.38 23.75
N LYS A 60 1.76 14.25 24.34
CA LYS A 60 2.34 13.78 25.61
C LYS A 60 3.80 13.37 25.45
N LEU A 61 4.13 12.63 24.39
CA LEU A 61 5.51 12.23 24.09
C LEU A 61 6.39 13.44 23.79
N GLU A 62 5.91 14.44 23.04
CA GLU A 62 6.62 15.70 22.80
C GLU A 62 7.02 16.39 24.13
N ARG A 63 6.07 16.48 25.06
CA ARG A 63 6.32 17.14 26.36
C ARG A 63 7.25 16.36 27.28
N VAL A 64 7.23 15.02 27.21
CA VAL A 64 7.94 14.15 28.16
C VAL A 64 9.30 13.69 27.62
N LEU A 65 9.35 13.26 26.35
CA LEU A 65 10.54 12.71 25.72
C LEU A 65 11.25 13.73 24.82
N GLY A 66 10.53 14.75 24.34
CA GLY A 66 11.00 15.66 23.31
C GLY A 66 10.54 15.20 21.92
N SER A 67 11.14 15.80 20.88
CA SER A 67 10.71 15.70 19.47
C SER A 67 9.27 16.20 19.26
N SER A 68 8.99 16.79 18.09
CA SER A 68 7.65 17.33 17.84
C SER A 68 6.59 16.23 17.77
N ALA A 69 5.33 16.55 18.07
CA ALA A 69 4.19 15.66 17.88
C ALA A 69 4.11 15.18 16.42
N GLY A 70 4.47 16.04 15.47
CA GLY A 70 4.58 15.68 14.05
C GLY A 70 5.64 14.60 13.79
N PHE A 71 6.78 14.62 14.49
CA PHE A 71 7.76 13.54 14.40
C PHE A 71 7.17 12.19 14.83
N TRP A 72 6.50 12.15 15.98
CA TRP A 72 5.90 10.92 16.50
C TRP A 72 4.77 10.38 15.60
N LEU A 73 3.90 11.27 15.11
CA LEU A 73 2.84 10.92 14.17
C LEU A 73 3.40 10.39 12.84
N ASN A 74 4.46 11.01 12.32
CA ASN A 74 5.10 10.53 11.09
C ASN A 74 5.71 9.13 11.25
N ARG A 75 6.31 8.84 12.41
CA ARG A 75 6.84 7.49 12.72
C ARG A 75 5.73 6.45 12.79
N GLU A 76 4.61 6.77 13.43
CA GLU A 76 3.42 5.90 13.46
C GLU A 76 2.85 5.68 12.07
N ALA A 77 2.68 6.75 11.28
CA ALA A 77 2.14 6.67 9.92
C ALA A 77 2.99 5.75 9.03
N GLN A 78 4.31 5.92 9.06
CA GLN A 78 5.25 5.06 8.34
C GLN A 78 5.10 3.59 8.75
N TYR A 79 5.04 3.31 10.05
CA TYR A 79 4.88 1.94 10.56
C TYR A 79 3.55 1.30 10.10
N ARG A 80 2.44 2.04 10.22
CA ARG A 80 1.12 1.55 9.80
C ARG A 80 1.01 1.36 8.29
N GLU A 81 1.61 2.25 7.51
CA GLU A 81 1.70 2.12 6.06
C GLU A 81 2.45 0.83 5.66
N LEU A 82 3.58 0.53 6.31
CA LEU A 82 4.35 -0.70 6.05
C LEU A 82 3.55 -1.96 6.40
N LEU A 83 2.84 -1.97 7.54
CA LEU A 83 1.96 -3.07 7.91
C LEU A 83 0.81 -3.26 6.90
N ALA A 84 0.18 -2.17 6.47
CA ALA A 84 -0.90 -2.20 5.50
C ALA A 84 -0.41 -2.75 4.15
N ARG A 85 0.74 -2.27 3.65
CA ARG A 85 1.37 -2.79 2.42
C ARG A 85 1.69 -4.28 2.49
N ARG A 86 2.19 -4.75 3.65
CA ARG A 86 2.47 -6.17 3.85
C ARG A 86 1.18 -7.01 3.82
N SER A 87 0.13 -6.55 4.50
CA SER A 87 -1.18 -7.22 4.48
C SER A 87 -1.76 -7.25 3.07
N GLU A 88 -1.75 -6.12 2.36
CA GLU A 88 -2.24 -6.01 0.99
C GLU A 88 -1.51 -6.98 0.05
N LEU A 89 -0.18 -7.07 0.17
CA LEU A 89 0.59 -8.01 -0.66
C LEU A 89 0.21 -9.48 -0.39
N GLU A 90 -0.11 -9.82 0.86
CA GLU A 90 -0.62 -11.14 1.23
C GLU A 90 -1.98 -11.39 0.59
N ASP A 91 -2.90 -10.43 0.70
CA ASP A 91 -4.25 -10.52 0.13
C ASP A 91 -4.20 -10.68 -1.41
N LEU A 92 -3.28 -9.96 -2.07
CA LEU A 92 -3.09 -10.03 -3.52
C LEU A 92 -2.58 -11.40 -4.01
N LYS A 93 -1.98 -12.24 -3.15
CA LYS A 93 -1.61 -13.60 -3.53
C LYS A 93 -2.81 -14.41 -3.99
N SER A 94 -3.97 -14.21 -3.37
CA SER A 94 -5.23 -14.87 -3.77
C SER A 94 -5.69 -14.49 -5.19
N SER A 95 -5.28 -13.32 -5.66
CA SER A 95 -5.62 -12.77 -6.97
C SER A 95 -4.61 -13.14 -8.07
N VAL A 96 -3.54 -13.87 -7.75
CA VAL A 96 -2.52 -14.28 -8.73
C VAL A 96 -3.07 -15.06 -9.94
N PRO A 97 -4.10 -15.93 -9.81
CA PRO A 97 -4.67 -16.62 -10.97
C PRO A 97 -5.23 -15.68 -12.05
N TRP A 98 -5.74 -14.50 -11.67
CA TRP A 98 -6.29 -13.50 -12.60
C TRP A 98 -5.25 -13.01 -13.63
N LEU A 99 -3.96 -13.06 -13.30
CA LEU A 99 -2.88 -12.73 -14.23
C LEU A 99 -2.92 -13.55 -15.53
N SER A 100 -3.48 -14.77 -15.49
CA SER A 100 -3.62 -15.61 -16.69
C SER A 100 -4.70 -15.13 -17.67
N GLU A 101 -5.59 -14.24 -17.23
CA GLU A 101 -6.64 -13.64 -18.06
C GLU A 101 -6.13 -12.43 -18.87
N LEU A 102 -4.92 -11.95 -18.58
CA LEU A 102 -4.33 -10.76 -19.18
C LEU A 102 -3.22 -11.13 -20.19
N PRO A 103 -3.02 -10.36 -21.26
CA PRO A 103 -1.89 -10.56 -22.18
C PRO A 103 -0.59 -10.00 -21.58
N LEU A 104 -0.15 -10.53 -20.44
CA LEU A 104 0.97 -9.97 -19.66
C LEU A 104 2.26 -9.81 -20.47
N ALA A 105 2.58 -10.79 -21.32
CA ALA A 105 3.77 -10.74 -22.16
C ALA A 105 3.76 -9.52 -23.09
N ASP A 106 2.60 -9.21 -23.67
CA ASP A 106 2.43 -8.05 -24.55
C ASP A 106 2.46 -6.74 -23.75
N MET A 107 1.77 -6.68 -22.61
CA MET A 107 1.76 -5.48 -21.77
C MET A 107 3.18 -5.12 -21.29
N VAL A 108 4.00 -6.12 -20.95
CA VAL A 108 5.42 -5.91 -20.61
C VAL A 108 6.22 -5.50 -21.85
N ARG A 109 6.02 -6.20 -22.99
CA ARG A 109 6.73 -5.92 -24.26
C ARG A 109 6.49 -4.49 -24.74
N PHE A 110 5.27 -3.98 -24.62
CA PHE A 110 4.91 -2.61 -25.02
C PHE A 110 5.20 -1.56 -23.93
N GLY A 111 5.79 -1.95 -22.80
CA GLY A 111 6.18 -1.03 -21.73
C GLY A 111 5.00 -0.42 -20.97
N TRP A 112 3.83 -1.04 -21.02
CA TRP A 112 2.63 -0.57 -20.32
C TRP A 112 2.69 -0.86 -18.81
N ILE A 113 3.37 -1.94 -18.45
CA ILE A 113 3.58 -2.39 -17.07
C ILE A 113 5.04 -2.82 -16.86
N GLN A 114 5.50 -2.70 -15.62
CA GLN A 114 6.79 -3.26 -15.21
C GLN A 114 6.67 -4.75 -14.87
N LYS A 115 7.72 -5.53 -15.15
CA LYS A 115 7.79 -6.94 -14.77
C LYS A 115 8.36 -7.08 -13.36
N HIS A 116 7.66 -7.81 -12.50
CA HIS A 116 8.12 -8.11 -11.14
C HIS A 116 8.41 -9.61 -10.95
N GLY A 117 9.40 -9.93 -10.11
CA GLY A 117 9.69 -11.31 -9.72
C GLY A 117 8.61 -11.92 -8.83
N ASN A 118 8.03 -11.11 -7.93
CA ASN A 118 6.90 -11.51 -7.09
C ASN A 118 5.58 -11.36 -7.86
N ARG A 119 4.81 -12.45 -7.97
CA ARG A 119 3.53 -12.45 -8.70
C ARG A 119 2.45 -11.58 -8.05
N ALA A 120 2.42 -11.43 -6.73
CA ALA A 120 1.48 -10.53 -6.07
C ALA A 120 1.79 -9.05 -6.38
N LEU A 121 3.08 -8.68 -6.46
CA LEU A 121 3.47 -7.37 -6.98
C LEU A 121 3.06 -7.20 -8.46
N GLN A 122 3.16 -8.26 -9.27
CA GLN A 122 2.67 -8.22 -10.65
C GLN A 122 1.16 -7.98 -10.73
N VAL A 123 0.36 -8.52 -9.80
CA VAL A 123 -1.08 -8.20 -9.70
C VAL A 123 -1.28 -6.72 -9.39
N ALA A 124 -0.59 -6.19 -8.37
CA ALA A 124 -0.67 -4.77 -8.01
C ALA A 124 -0.34 -3.85 -9.19
N GLU A 125 0.71 -4.19 -9.95
CA GLU A 125 1.11 -3.48 -11.17
C GLU A 125 -0.02 -3.43 -12.20
N CYS A 126 -0.66 -4.56 -12.47
CA CYS A 126 -1.75 -4.64 -13.43
C CYS A 126 -2.97 -3.86 -12.95
N LEU A 127 -3.35 -3.98 -11.67
CA LEU A 127 -4.44 -3.21 -11.08
C LEU A 127 -4.20 -1.70 -11.21
N ARG A 128 -2.96 -1.25 -10.97
CA ARG A 128 -2.56 0.15 -11.14
C ARG A 128 -2.67 0.60 -12.60
N TYR A 129 -2.22 -0.21 -13.55
CA TYR A 129 -2.37 0.08 -14.98
C TYR A 129 -3.85 0.26 -15.39
N PHE A 130 -4.71 -0.65 -14.92
CA PHE A 130 -6.15 -0.58 -15.18
C PHE A 130 -6.88 0.50 -14.39
N GLY A 131 -6.22 1.12 -13.39
CA GLY A 131 -6.81 2.16 -12.55
C GLY A 131 -7.95 1.64 -11.68
N VAL A 132 -7.82 0.42 -11.14
CA VAL A 132 -8.84 -0.24 -10.33
C VAL A 132 -8.24 -0.77 -9.03
N ALA A 133 -9.01 -0.78 -7.94
CA ALA A 133 -8.52 -1.13 -6.62
C ALA A 133 -8.29 -2.64 -6.41
N ASN A 134 -9.03 -3.50 -7.12
CA ASN A 134 -8.93 -4.95 -7.01
C ASN A 134 -9.53 -5.66 -8.24
N VAL A 135 -9.35 -6.97 -8.31
CA VAL A 135 -9.83 -7.80 -9.43
C VAL A 135 -11.35 -7.79 -9.55
N LYS A 136 -12.09 -7.71 -8.44
CA LYS A 136 -13.56 -7.61 -8.48
C LYS A 136 -14.00 -6.33 -9.18
N ALA A 137 -13.43 -5.19 -8.83
CA ALA A 137 -13.70 -3.91 -9.49
C ALA A 137 -13.29 -3.92 -10.97
N TRP A 138 -12.19 -4.61 -11.32
CA TRP A 138 -11.82 -4.85 -12.72
C TRP A 138 -12.92 -5.60 -13.47
N ARG A 139 -13.40 -6.72 -12.91
CA ARG A 139 -14.48 -7.52 -13.53
C ARG A 139 -15.75 -6.69 -13.68
N GLU A 140 -16.21 -6.03 -12.62
CA GLU A 140 -17.43 -5.22 -12.66
C GLU A 140 -17.35 -4.10 -13.72
N LYS A 141 -16.21 -3.41 -13.82
CA LYS A 141 -16.01 -2.34 -14.79
C LYS A 141 -15.97 -2.85 -16.24
N TYR A 142 -15.26 -3.96 -16.49
CA TYR A 142 -14.96 -4.39 -17.87
C TYR A 142 -15.84 -5.54 -18.39
N GLN A 143 -16.57 -6.25 -17.53
CA GLN A 143 -17.51 -7.32 -17.93
C GLN A 143 -18.68 -6.78 -18.77
N ALA A 144 -19.16 -5.56 -18.49
CA ALA A 144 -20.22 -4.91 -19.27
C ALA A 144 -19.73 -4.48 -20.68
N LEU A 145 -18.45 -4.14 -20.83
CA LEU A 145 -17.86 -3.72 -22.11
C LEU A 145 -17.79 -4.86 -23.13
N VAL A 146 -17.73 -6.12 -22.67
CA VAL A 146 -17.78 -7.32 -23.54
C VAL A 146 -19.09 -7.41 -24.32
N LEU A 147 -20.19 -7.00 -23.70
CA LEU A 147 -21.53 -7.12 -24.28
C LEU A 147 -21.81 -6.05 -25.35
N ALA A 148 -21.03 -4.97 -25.39
CA ALA A 148 -21.27 -3.83 -26.26
C ALA A 148 -20.55 -3.91 -27.63
N TYR A 149 -19.56 -4.80 -27.79
CA TYR A 149 -18.89 -4.98 -29.09
C TYR A 149 -19.42 -6.20 -29.84
N ARG A 150 -19.65 -6.06 -31.16
CA ARG A 150 -19.89 -7.19 -32.05
C ARG A 150 -18.56 -7.90 -32.28
N ALA A 151 -18.28 -8.96 -31.54
CA ALA A 151 -17.18 -9.85 -31.93
C ALA A 151 -17.55 -11.32 -31.84
N SER A 152 -16.81 -12.10 -32.62
CA SER A 152 -16.97 -13.55 -32.70
C SER A 152 -16.57 -14.22 -31.38
N GLU A 153 -17.01 -15.47 -31.17
CA GLU A 153 -16.71 -16.28 -29.99
C GLU A 153 -15.21 -16.38 -29.64
N LYS A 154 -14.32 -16.21 -30.64
CA LYS A 154 -12.87 -16.16 -30.41
C LYS A 154 -12.41 -14.92 -29.63
N VAL A 155 -13.06 -13.77 -29.81
CA VAL A 155 -12.70 -12.51 -29.14
C VAL A 155 -13.16 -12.49 -27.67
N VAL A 156 -14.17 -13.30 -27.32
CA VAL A 156 -14.57 -13.51 -25.91
C VAL A 156 -13.45 -14.19 -25.11
N LYS A 157 -12.62 -15.03 -25.76
CA LYS A 157 -11.45 -15.66 -25.12
C LYS A 157 -10.28 -14.70 -24.88
N GLU A 158 -10.25 -13.57 -25.56
CA GLU A 158 -9.18 -12.56 -25.47
C GLU A 158 -9.63 -11.27 -24.76
N HIS A 159 -10.69 -11.36 -23.93
CA HIS A 159 -11.27 -10.20 -23.25
C HIS A 159 -10.24 -9.33 -22.54
N GLY A 160 -9.29 -9.93 -21.80
CA GLY A 160 -8.24 -9.18 -21.12
C GLY A 160 -7.32 -8.41 -22.08
N ALA A 161 -7.11 -8.91 -23.31
CA ALA A 161 -6.32 -8.20 -24.31
C ALA A 161 -7.05 -7.01 -24.90
N VAL A 162 -8.34 -7.17 -25.21
CA VAL A 162 -9.20 -6.05 -25.64
C VAL A 162 -9.22 -4.95 -24.58
N VAL A 163 -9.39 -5.32 -23.31
CA VAL A 163 -9.40 -4.36 -22.19
C VAL A 163 -8.04 -3.69 -22.01
N ALA A 164 -6.93 -4.42 -22.17
CA ALA A 164 -5.58 -3.85 -22.06
C ALA A 164 -5.33 -2.76 -23.12
N TRP A 165 -5.74 -3.00 -24.36
CA TRP A 165 -5.65 -2.04 -25.46
C TRP A 165 -6.60 -0.85 -25.29
N LEU A 166 -7.85 -1.10 -24.87
CA LEU A 166 -8.80 -0.03 -24.56
C LEU A 166 -8.23 0.91 -23.51
N ARG A 167 -7.72 0.34 -22.40
CA ARG A 167 -7.11 1.12 -21.33
C ARG A 167 -5.88 1.89 -21.79
N TRP A 168 -5.08 1.32 -22.68
CA TRP A 168 -3.96 2.04 -23.27
C TRP A 168 -4.44 3.30 -24.01
N GLY A 169 -5.47 3.16 -24.86
CA GLY A 169 -6.07 4.29 -25.59
C GLY A 169 -6.61 5.38 -24.65
N GLU A 170 -7.33 5.01 -23.60
CA GLU A 170 -7.81 5.94 -22.56
C GLU A 170 -6.65 6.77 -21.97
N ARG A 171 -5.56 6.10 -21.59
CA ARG A 171 -4.38 6.74 -20.99
C ARG A 171 -3.67 7.69 -21.96
N GLN A 172 -3.62 7.37 -23.26
CA GLN A 172 -3.07 8.30 -24.26
C GLN A 172 -3.98 9.53 -24.42
N SER A 173 -5.31 9.34 -24.39
CA SER A 173 -6.24 10.45 -24.51
C SER A 173 -6.18 11.42 -23.32
N GLU A 174 -5.95 10.92 -22.10
CA GLU A 174 -5.77 11.74 -20.89
C GLU A 174 -4.56 12.69 -21.00
N THR A 175 -3.56 12.34 -21.80
CA THR A 175 -2.36 13.17 -22.01
C THR A 175 -2.49 14.16 -23.17
N LEU A 176 -3.53 14.04 -24.00
CA LEU A 176 -3.76 14.96 -25.11
C LEU A 176 -4.51 16.18 -24.62
N VAL A 177 -3.86 17.35 -24.70
CA VAL A 177 -4.54 18.63 -24.51
C VAL A 177 -5.35 18.91 -25.77
N CYS A 178 -6.64 18.58 -25.74
CA CYS A 178 -7.56 18.99 -26.80
C CYS A 178 -7.75 20.51 -26.73
N GLN A 179 -7.27 21.23 -27.73
CA GLN A 179 -7.66 22.63 -27.92
C GLN A 179 -9.10 22.67 -28.46
N PRO A 180 -9.93 23.62 -28.00
CA PRO A 180 -11.34 23.74 -28.38
C PRO A 180 -11.54 24.07 -29.86
#